data_AF-A0A963LNR2-F1
#
_entry.id   AF-A0A963LNR2-F1
#
_cell.length_a   1.000
_cell.length_b   1.000
_cell.length_c   1.000
_cell.angle_alpha   90.00
_cell.angle_beta   90.00
_cell.angle_gamma   90.00
#
_symmetry.space_group_name_H-M   'P 1'
#
loop_
_entity.id
_entity.type
_entity.pdbx_description
1 polymer ?
#
loop_
_entity_poly.entity_id
_entity_poly.type
_entity_poly.pdbx_seq_one_letter_code
_entity_poly.pdbx_strand_id
1 'polypeptide(L)'
;MSNASLPMPESLPAQRARPGALALAVVLAVALHAALLLGWYGLTQQLRAGSALGSMSTRLIAAAPQPAPAAPETQAQPQTPAPPSPPKPAPRPTPKPKPRPAKPAPSQANPTPPSAPPQTARGVEGGSTSPFASLLDAAPIADFGGGRASTPDQPLLDDTAATEARAFGLKGDAPPATVPRGATLGYRATGTLAGKPVAAGSTLSWRRNDTQYEADWDSPAPALAPARLGSAGLLASQGLVPLQAGPRAGGASPARFDYAARTVQFAPPAPAATLQAGTQDALSALVQLGSWVAGDPKAFQPGKTFEMPLASAGAVRPWRWFVEAEEPAGTLRGTPVQALKLTHVPLGEDSGNAPKIELWLAAALDYLPARMRLTWPNGDVLDQVVDTANLNRTAPPPPNGKP
;
A
#
# COMPACT_ATOMS: atom_id res chain seq x y z
N MET A 1 -83.79 -10.52 -18.65
CA MET A 1 -82.57 -9.74 -18.94
C MET A 1 -81.38 -10.59 -18.52
N SER A 2 -80.59 -11.07 -19.47
CA SER A 2 -79.55 -12.08 -19.21
C SER A 2 -78.23 -11.41 -18.82
N ASN A 3 -77.60 -11.88 -17.74
CA ASN A 3 -76.24 -11.46 -17.39
C ASN A 3 -75.22 -12.06 -18.36
N ALA A 4 -74.32 -11.22 -18.88
CA ALA A 4 -73.18 -11.65 -19.67
C ALA A 4 -71.95 -11.82 -18.76
N SER A 5 -71.41 -13.03 -18.68
CA SER A 5 -70.16 -13.33 -17.97
C SER A 5 -68.95 -13.19 -18.90
N LEU A 6 -67.93 -12.44 -18.47
CA LEU A 6 -66.65 -12.34 -19.15
C LEU A 6 -65.74 -13.53 -18.79
N PRO A 7 -64.99 -14.13 -19.74
CA PRO A 7 -64.05 -15.20 -19.46
C PRO A 7 -62.70 -14.67 -18.91
N MET A 8 -62.07 -15.48 -18.05
CA MET A 8 -60.75 -15.24 -17.45
C MET A 8 -59.60 -15.65 -18.38
N PRO A 9 -58.37 -15.09 -18.22
CA PRO A 9 -57.23 -15.41 -19.06
C PRO A 9 -56.62 -16.81 -18.81
N GLU A 10 -56.01 -17.33 -19.86
CA GLU A 10 -55.47 -18.69 -20.00
C GLU A 10 -54.11 -18.87 -19.27
N SER A 11 -53.91 -20.02 -18.60
CA SER A 11 -52.67 -20.34 -17.88
C SER A 11 -51.75 -21.27 -18.68
N LEU A 12 -50.53 -20.82 -18.95
CA LEU A 12 -49.52 -21.59 -19.69
C LEU A 12 -49.05 -22.84 -18.89
N PRO A 13 -48.82 -23.99 -19.55
CA PRO A 13 -48.43 -25.23 -18.89
C PRO A 13 -46.95 -25.25 -18.46
N ALA A 14 -46.69 -25.66 -17.21
CA ALA A 14 -45.34 -25.83 -16.69
C ALA A 14 -44.62 -27.04 -17.32
N GLN A 15 -43.50 -26.80 -17.99
CA GLN A 15 -42.74 -27.82 -18.71
C GLN A 15 -41.91 -28.68 -17.74
N ARG A 16 -42.39 -29.90 -17.45
CA ARG A 16 -41.75 -30.82 -16.50
C ARG A 16 -40.50 -31.48 -17.11
N ALA A 17 -39.31 -30.99 -16.75
CA ALA A 17 -38.04 -31.55 -17.20
C ALA A 17 -37.90 -33.03 -16.79
N ARG A 18 -37.51 -33.91 -17.74
CA ARG A 18 -37.37 -35.35 -17.49
C ARG A 18 -36.10 -35.63 -16.67
N PRO A 19 -36.15 -36.46 -15.60
CA PRO A 19 -35.04 -36.61 -14.65
C PRO A 19 -33.74 -37.14 -15.27
N GLY A 20 -33.82 -37.93 -16.35
CA GLY A 20 -32.63 -38.42 -17.07
C GLY A 20 -31.79 -37.33 -17.74
N ALA A 21 -32.38 -36.18 -18.11
CA ALA A 21 -31.65 -35.09 -18.76
C ALA A 21 -30.70 -34.36 -17.78
N LEU A 22 -31.14 -34.20 -16.52
CA LEU A 22 -30.31 -33.60 -15.46
C LEU A 22 -29.13 -34.50 -15.08
N ALA A 23 -29.35 -35.82 -14.98
CA ALA A 23 -28.27 -36.77 -14.70
C ALA A 23 -27.18 -36.74 -15.80
N LEU A 24 -27.57 -36.69 -17.08
CA LEU A 24 -26.64 -36.60 -18.20
C LEU A 24 -25.85 -35.28 -18.19
N ALA A 25 -26.51 -34.15 -17.89
CA ALA A 25 -25.87 -32.85 -17.80
C ALA A 25 -24.81 -32.78 -16.68
N VAL A 26 -25.08 -33.37 -15.51
CA VAL A 26 -24.11 -33.44 -14.40
C VAL A 26 -22.90 -34.29 -14.76
N VAL A 27 -23.09 -35.45 -15.40
CA VAL A 27 -21.96 -36.31 -15.85
C VAL A 27 -21.09 -35.58 -16.88
N LEU A 28 -21.70 -34.89 -17.84
CA LEU A 28 -20.97 -34.07 -18.81
C LEU A 28 -20.20 -32.91 -18.15
N ALA A 29 -20.80 -32.22 -17.18
CA ALA A 29 -20.15 -31.13 -16.45
C ALA A 29 -18.94 -31.63 -15.65
N VAL A 30 -19.04 -32.79 -14.98
CA VAL A 30 -17.93 -33.40 -14.24
C VAL A 30 -16.83 -33.88 -15.18
N ALA A 31 -17.17 -34.49 -16.32
CA ALA A 31 -16.19 -34.89 -17.33
C ALA A 31 -15.43 -33.68 -17.92
N LEU A 32 -16.12 -32.55 -18.15
CA LEU A 32 -15.50 -31.32 -18.62
C LEU A 32 -14.55 -30.72 -17.59
N HIS A 33 -14.94 -30.70 -16.30
CA HIS A 33 -14.07 -30.23 -15.21
C HIS A 33 -12.84 -31.14 -15.03
N ALA A 34 -13.00 -32.46 -15.14
CA ALA A 34 -11.88 -33.39 -15.12
C ALA A 34 -10.91 -33.13 -16.30
N ALA A 35 -11.43 -32.95 -17.52
CA ALA A 35 -10.61 -32.62 -18.69
C ALA A 35 -9.85 -31.28 -18.53
N LEU A 36 -10.49 -30.25 -17.97
CA LEU A 36 -9.85 -28.96 -17.67
C LEU A 36 -8.75 -29.10 -16.61
N LEU A 37 -8.99 -29.85 -15.52
CA LEU A 37 -8.01 -30.05 -14.45
C LEU A 37 -6.79 -30.87 -14.93
N LEU A 38 -6.99 -31.93 -15.72
CA LEU A 38 -5.88 -32.70 -16.29
C LEU A 38 -5.13 -31.90 -17.37
N GLY A 39 -5.82 -31.11 -18.19
CA GLY A 39 -5.21 -30.22 -19.18
C GLY A 39 -4.32 -29.13 -18.55
N TRP A 40 -4.78 -28.53 -17.45
CA TRP A 40 -4.00 -27.55 -16.68
C TRP A 40 -2.72 -28.15 -16.07
N TYR A 41 -2.80 -29.40 -15.60
CA TYR A 41 -1.63 -30.10 -15.07
C TYR A 41 -0.58 -30.42 -16.16
N GLY A 42 -1.01 -30.68 -17.40
CA GLY A 42 -0.11 -30.81 -18.55
C GLY A 42 0.58 -29.49 -18.91
N LEU A 43 -0.18 -28.39 -18.97
CA LEU A 43 0.34 -27.07 -19.36
C LEU A 43 1.39 -26.54 -18.35
N THR A 44 1.17 -26.74 -17.05
CA THR A 44 2.12 -26.33 -16.00
C THR A 44 3.44 -27.11 -16.06
N GLN A 45 3.43 -28.38 -16.51
CA GLN A 45 4.65 -29.15 -16.73
C GLN A 45 5.42 -28.70 -17.98
N GLN A 46 4.74 -28.36 -19.09
CA GLN A 46 5.40 -27.80 -20.27
C GLN A 46 6.03 -26.43 -19.99
N LEU A 47 5.38 -25.56 -19.21
CA LEU A 47 5.95 -24.28 -18.79
C LEU A 47 7.18 -24.44 -17.87
N ARG A 48 7.19 -25.47 -17.02
CA ARG A 48 8.35 -25.80 -16.17
C ARG A 48 9.50 -26.44 -16.96
N ALA A 49 9.22 -27.23 -17.99
CA ALA A 49 10.22 -27.82 -18.88
C ALA A 49 10.80 -26.80 -19.89
N GLY A 50 10.00 -25.81 -20.31
CA GLY A 50 10.39 -24.79 -21.29
C GLY A 50 11.45 -23.78 -20.81
N SER A 51 11.76 -23.75 -19.51
CA SER A 51 12.71 -22.78 -18.92
C SER A 51 14.20 -23.14 -19.12
N ALA A 52 14.52 -24.10 -19.99
CA ALA A 52 15.88 -24.64 -20.18
C ALA A 52 16.61 -24.18 -21.46
N LEU A 53 16.03 -23.28 -22.27
CA LEU A 53 16.66 -22.78 -23.50
C LEU A 53 16.59 -21.25 -23.58
N GLY A 54 17.71 -20.58 -23.32
CA GLY A 54 17.79 -19.11 -23.36
C GLY A 54 19.04 -18.48 -22.75
N SER A 55 20.17 -19.19 -22.66
CA SER A 55 21.42 -18.61 -22.17
C SER A 55 22.03 -17.66 -23.22
N MET A 56 21.64 -16.38 -23.19
CA MET A 56 22.39 -15.32 -23.88
C MET A 56 23.79 -15.20 -23.27
N SER A 57 24.77 -15.82 -23.91
CA SER A 57 26.19 -15.66 -23.57
C SER A 57 26.73 -14.41 -24.24
N THR A 58 26.67 -13.28 -23.53
CA THR A 58 27.29 -12.02 -23.99
C THR A 58 28.80 -12.11 -23.85
N ARG A 59 29.47 -12.69 -24.86
CA ARG A 59 30.95 -12.66 -24.93
C ARG A 59 31.40 -11.23 -25.18
N LEU A 60 32.10 -10.65 -24.22
CA LEU A 60 32.75 -9.35 -24.37
C LEU A 60 33.94 -9.51 -25.33
N ILE A 61 33.81 -8.98 -26.55
CA ILE A 61 34.92 -8.94 -27.50
C ILE A 61 35.86 -7.83 -27.04
N ALA A 62 36.98 -8.21 -26.44
CA ALA A 62 38.07 -7.28 -26.20
C ALA A 62 38.63 -6.83 -27.56
N ALA A 63 38.55 -5.53 -27.85
CA ALA A 63 39.20 -4.95 -29.02
C ALA A 63 40.72 -5.17 -28.93
N ALA A 64 41.33 -5.62 -30.03
CA ALA A 64 42.78 -5.78 -30.09
C ALA A 64 43.47 -4.41 -29.91
N PRO A 65 44.60 -4.32 -29.17
CA PRO A 65 45.34 -3.07 -29.03
C PRO A 65 45.84 -2.60 -30.41
N GLN A 66 45.44 -1.41 -30.83
CA GLN A 66 46.08 -0.76 -31.98
C GLN A 66 47.53 -0.37 -31.62
N PRO A 67 48.52 -0.62 -32.50
CA PRO A 67 49.87 -0.12 -32.29
C PRO A 67 49.88 1.42 -32.33
N ALA A 68 50.35 2.05 -31.26
CA ALA A 68 50.54 3.50 -31.24
C ALA A 68 51.76 3.90 -32.10
N PRO A 69 51.71 5.00 -32.87
CA PRO A 69 52.86 5.52 -33.59
C PRO A 69 53.98 5.97 -32.64
N ALA A 70 55.24 5.71 -33.01
CA ALA A 70 56.39 6.14 -32.23
C ALA A 70 56.70 7.63 -32.40
N ALA A 71 57.04 8.30 -31.29
CA ALA A 71 57.62 9.64 -31.25
C ALA A 71 58.59 9.72 -30.03
N PRO A 72 59.61 10.60 -30.05
CA PRO A 72 60.95 10.24 -29.57
C PRO A 72 61.26 10.52 -28.08
N GLU A 73 62.48 10.11 -27.72
CA GLU A 73 62.99 9.92 -26.36
C GLU A 73 63.40 11.18 -25.58
N THR A 74 63.57 10.99 -24.27
CA THR A 74 64.53 11.66 -23.36
C THR A 74 64.21 13.08 -22.86
N GLN A 75 63.89 13.18 -21.56
CA GLN A 75 64.81 13.67 -20.52
C GLN A 75 64.33 13.23 -19.12
N ALA A 76 65.22 13.20 -18.12
CA ALA A 76 65.06 12.38 -16.91
C ALA A 76 65.11 13.15 -15.57
N GLN A 77 64.22 12.73 -14.65
CA GLN A 77 64.36 12.74 -13.18
C GLN A 77 64.45 14.11 -12.44
N PRO A 78 64.22 14.18 -11.10
CA PRO A 78 64.22 13.12 -10.08
C PRO A 78 62.87 12.79 -9.41
N GLN A 79 62.78 11.58 -8.85
CA GLN A 79 61.65 11.09 -8.06
C GLN A 79 61.97 11.11 -6.55
N THR A 80 61.02 11.56 -5.74
CA THR A 80 61.10 11.50 -4.27
C THR A 80 60.84 10.07 -3.77
N PRO A 81 61.56 9.55 -2.74
CA PRO A 81 61.34 8.19 -2.24
C PRO A 81 59.97 7.99 -1.58
N ALA A 82 59.32 6.85 -1.87
CA ALA A 82 58.13 6.39 -1.17
C ALA A 82 58.49 5.58 0.10
N PRO A 83 57.66 5.59 1.16
CA PRO A 83 57.93 4.89 2.41
C PRO A 83 57.78 3.36 2.29
N PRO A 84 58.45 2.57 3.15
CA PRO A 84 58.47 1.10 3.07
C PRO A 84 57.18 0.42 3.58
N SER A 85 56.77 -0.62 2.87
CA SER A 85 55.63 -1.48 3.22
C SER A 85 55.94 -2.48 4.35
N PRO A 86 54.97 -2.83 5.22
CA PRO A 86 55.17 -3.80 6.29
C PRO A 86 55.28 -5.26 5.81
N PRO A 87 55.99 -6.15 6.54
CA PRO A 87 56.26 -7.52 6.13
C PRO A 87 55.07 -8.49 6.28
N LYS A 88 55.05 -9.52 5.43
CA LYS A 88 54.01 -10.55 5.32
C LYS A 88 54.15 -11.63 6.43
N PRO A 89 53.08 -12.03 7.14
CA PRO A 89 53.16 -13.12 8.12
C PRO A 89 53.40 -14.51 7.50
N ALA A 90 54.15 -15.36 8.22
CA ALA A 90 54.42 -16.74 7.85
C ALA A 90 53.27 -17.71 8.23
N PRO A 91 53.11 -18.86 7.55
CA PRO A 91 52.00 -19.79 7.79
C PRO A 91 52.13 -20.56 9.12
N ARG A 92 50.99 -20.76 9.81
CA ARG A 92 50.89 -21.49 11.08
C ARG A 92 50.42 -22.94 10.85
N PRO A 93 50.96 -23.96 11.55
CA PRO A 93 50.62 -25.37 11.33
C PRO A 93 49.20 -25.76 11.78
N THR A 94 48.69 -26.82 11.14
CA THR A 94 47.34 -27.39 11.31
C THR A 94 47.19 -28.27 12.58
N PRO A 95 46.08 -28.16 13.33
CA PRO A 95 45.73 -29.10 14.40
C PRO A 95 45.15 -30.44 13.88
N LYS A 96 45.41 -31.52 14.63
CA LYS A 96 44.96 -32.90 14.36
C LYS A 96 43.48 -33.12 14.73
N PRO A 97 42.75 -34.07 14.11
CA PRO A 97 41.35 -34.37 14.47
C PRO A 97 41.24 -35.09 15.82
N LYS A 98 40.12 -34.91 16.53
CA LYS A 98 39.79 -35.62 17.79
C LYS A 98 38.43 -36.37 17.64
N PRO A 99 38.22 -37.54 18.29
CA PRO A 99 37.20 -38.49 17.82
C PRO A 99 35.75 -38.22 18.27
N ARG A 100 34.81 -38.79 17.51
CA ARG A 100 33.36 -38.89 17.77
C ARG A 100 33.05 -39.86 18.93
N PRO A 101 32.19 -39.48 19.89
CA PRO A 101 31.43 -40.41 20.74
C PRO A 101 30.15 -40.97 20.06
N ALA A 102 29.65 -42.09 20.54
CA ALA A 102 28.69 -42.95 19.84
C ALA A 102 27.19 -42.61 20.04
N LYS A 103 26.37 -43.25 19.20
CA LYS A 103 24.90 -43.22 19.13
C LYS A 103 24.25 -44.21 20.14
N PRO A 104 23.18 -43.82 20.85
CA PRO A 104 22.17 -44.75 21.35
C PRO A 104 21.07 -45.04 20.30
N ALA A 105 20.48 -46.23 20.39
CA ALA A 105 19.47 -46.76 19.46
C ALA A 105 18.01 -46.43 19.92
N PRO A 106 16.94 -46.87 19.22
CA PRO A 106 15.65 -46.17 19.23
C PRO A 106 14.70 -46.60 20.35
N SER A 107 13.67 -45.78 20.62
CA SER A 107 12.44 -46.21 21.28
C SER A 107 11.22 -45.84 20.43
N GLN A 108 10.18 -46.67 20.51
CA GLN A 108 8.98 -46.64 19.66
C GLN A 108 7.82 -45.88 20.33
N ALA A 109 6.78 -45.67 19.49
CA ALA A 109 5.35 -45.65 19.82
C ALA A 109 4.63 -44.29 19.71
N ASN A 110 3.78 -44.20 18.67
CA ASN A 110 2.57 -43.36 18.66
C ASN A 110 1.58 -43.85 19.74
N PRO A 111 0.66 -42.97 20.20
CA PRO A 111 -0.72 -43.15 19.72
C PRO A 111 -1.49 -41.86 19.40
N THR A 112 -2.27 -41.91 18.32
CA THR A 112 -3.52 -41.17 18.02
C THR A 112 -4.70 -41.72 18.87
N PRO A 113 -5.99 -41.28 18.76
CA PRO A 113 -6.59 -40.15 18.01
C PRO A 113 -7.17 -39.13 19.05
N PRO A 114 -8.46 -38.70 19.16
CA PRO A 114 -9.69 -38.84 18.34
C PRO A 114 -10.07 -37.58 17.51
N SER A 115 -11.07 -37.74 16.62
CA SER A 115 -11.77 -36.67 15.88
C SER A 115 -13.21 -36.52 16.36
N ALA A 116 -13.81 -35.32 16.27
CA ALA A 116 -15.26 -35.07 16.36
C ALA A 116 -15.60 -33.73 15.63
N PRO A 117 -16.88 -33.39 15.34
CA PRO A 117 -17.42 -33.46 13.97
C PRO A 117 -17.75 -32.08 13.35
N PRO A 118 -17.94 -32.00 12.01
CA PRO A 118 -18.28 -30.75 11.33
C PRO A 118 -19.73 -30.34 11.55
N GLN A 119 -19.97 -29.08 11.93
CA GLN A 119 -21.31 -28.48 11.94
C GLN A 119 -21.57 -27.66 10.67
N THR A 120 -22.82 -27.71 10.24
CA THR A 120 -23.32 -27.14 8.98
C THR A 120 -23.42 -25.62 9.01
N ALA A 121 -22.70 -24.97 8.09
CA ALA A 121 -22.99 -23.57 7.73
C ALA A 121 -24.17 -23.53 6.75
N ARG A 122 -25.23 -22.82 7.14
CA ARG A 122 -26.38 -22.51 6.26
C ARG A 122 -26.01 -21.31 5.39
N GLY A 123 -26.28 -21.38 4.09
CA GLY A 123 -25.69 -20.46 3.11
C GLY A 123 -26.19 -19.02 3.16
N VAL A 124 -25.36 -18.12 2.67
CA VAL A 124 -25.74 -16.81 2.11
C VAL A 124 -24.99 -16.66 0.79
N GLU A 125 -25.72 -16.43 -0.31
CA GLU A 125 -25.15 -16.21 -1.63
C GLU A 125 -24.63 -14.78 -1.78
N GLY A 126 -23.68 -14.54 -2.70
CA GLY A 126 -23.27 -13.18 -3.11
C GLY A 126 -21.82 -12.80 -2.87
N GLY A 127 -20.86 -13.66 -3.22
CA GLY A 127 -19.42 -13.33 -3.18
C GLY A 127 -18.86 -13.00 -4.57
N SER A 128 -18.93 -11.73 -4.99
CA SER A 128 -18.14 -11.27 -6.14
C SER A 128 -16.69 -11.07 -5.69
N THR A 129 -15.84 -12.07 -5.89
CA THR A 129 -14.43 -12.03 -5.49
C THR A 129 -13.62 -11.21 -6.49
N SER A 130 -13.47 -9.91 -6.22
CA SER A 130 -12.43 -9.09 -6.84
C SER A 130 -11.07 -9.50 -6.23
N PRO A 131 -10.04 -9.87 -7.02
CA PRO A 131 -8.76 -10.36 -6.50
C PRO A 131 -7.78 -9.24 -6.08
N PHE A 132 -8.26 -7.99 -5.98
CA PHE A 132 -7.41 -6.83 -5.74
C PHE A 132 -7.33 -6.53 -4.25
N ALA A 133 -6.15 -6.71 -3.66
CA ALA A 133 -5.80 -6.05 -2.41
C ALA A 133 -5.63 -4.54 -2.68
N SER A 134 -6.75 -3.82 -2.78
CA SER A 134 -6.72 -2.38 -2.82
C SER A 134 -6.22 -1.89 -1.46
N LEU A 135 -5.24 -0.97 -1.43
CA LEU A 135 -4.72 -0.37 -0.18
C LEU A 135 -5.77 0.45 0.59
N LEU A 136 -6.99 0.48 0.06
CA LEU A 136 -8.13 1.22 0.52
C LEU A 136 -9.32 0.28 0.86
N ASP A 137 -9.32 -1.02 0.48
CA ASP A 137 -10.56 -1.81 0.25
C ASP A 137 -11.50 -2.05 1.45
N ALA A 138 -12.82 -1.92 1.21
CA ALA A 138 -13.92 -2.52 1.97
C ALA A 138 -15.29 -2.36 1.26
N ALA A 139 -16.26 -3.22 1.59
CA ALA A 139 -17.55 -3.38 0.91
C ALA A 139 -18.56 -2.20 1.08
N PRO A 140 -19.56 -2.03 0.17
CA PRO A 140 -20.30 -0.78 0.01
C PRO A 140 -21.69 -0.71 0.68
N ILE A 141 -22.07 0.47 1.20
CA ILE A 141 -23.47 0.96 1.29
C ILE A 141 -23.50 2.52 1.28
N ALA A 142 -24.69 3.11 1.23
CA ALA A 142 -25.01 4.43 0.67
C ALA A 142 -24.64 5.70 1.47
N ASP A 143 -24.80 6.83 0.78
CA ASP A 143 -24.45 8.22 1.14
C ASP A 143 -25.28 8.82 2.31
N PHE A 144 -24.67 9.75 3.06
CA PHE A 144 -25.41 10.76 3.82
C PHE A 144 -24.77 12.15 3.64
N GLY A 145 -25.44 13.00 2.87
CA GLY A 145 -24.97 14.34 2.52
C GLY A 145 -25.20 15.35 3.64
N GLY A 146 -24.11 15.94 4.14
CA GLY A 146 -24.13 17.09 5.04
C GLY A 146 -22.80 17.83 4.95
N GLY A 147 -22.83 19.14 4.69
CA GLY A 147 -21.62 19.96 4.60
C GLY A 147 -20.89 20.02 5.95
N ARG A 148 -19.66 19.51 6.00
CA ARG A 148 -18.81 19.57 7.20
C ARG A 148 -18.09 20.92 7.32
N ALA A 149 -17.87 21.39 8.54
CA ALA A 149 -17.07 22.58 8.85
C ALA A 149 -15.60 22.41 8.38
N SER A 150 -14.82 23.49 8.33
CA SER A 150 -13.42 23.46 7.88
C SER A 150 -12.41 23.02 8.95
N THR A 151 -12.85 22.89 10.20
CA THR A 151 -12.05 22.46 11.38
C THR A 151 -12.71 21.29 12.10
N PRO A 152 -11.97 20.38 12.75
CA PRO A 152 -12.54 19.44 13.72
C PRO A 152 -12.97 20.20 14.99
N ASP A 153 -14.24 20.09 15.37
CA ASP A 153 -14.85 20.92 16.43
C ASP A 153 -15.05 20.17 17.77
N GLN A 154 -14.84 18.85 17.82
CA GLN A 154 -14.91 18.06 19.06
C GLN A 154 -13.59 17.32 19.36
N PRO A 155 -13.18 17.23 20.64
CA PRO A 155 -12.01 16.44 21.04
C PRO A 155 -12.26 14.94 20.91
N LEU A 156 -11.33 14.23 20.26
CA LEU A 156 -11.36 12.78 20.03
C LEU A 156 -10.96 11.94 21.27
N LEU A 157 -10.25 12.55 22.23
CA LEU A 157 -9.78 11.95 23.48
C LEU A 157 -9.78 13.01 24.59
N ASP A 158 -9.76 12.56 25.85
CA ASP A 158 -9.41 13.41 26.99
C ASP A 158 -7.93 13.83 26.97
N ASP A 159 -7.58 14.87 27.74
CA ASP A 159 -6.24 15.45 27.75
C ASP A 159 -5.14 14.48 28.24
N THR A 160 -5.47 13.49 29.08
CA THR A 160 -4.50 12.54 29.61
C THR A 160 -4.17 11.49 28.55
N ALA A 161 -5.19 10.86 27.97
CA ALA A 161 -5.03 9.91 26.87
C ALA A 161 -4.41 10.59 25.64
N ALA A 162 -4.77 11.84 25.34
CA ALA A 162 -4.18 12.61 24.26
C ALA A 162 -2.69 12.95 24.51
N THR A 163 -2.30 13.17 25.76
CA THR A 163 -0.89 13.39 26.13
C THR A 163 -0.09 12.09 25.99
N GLU A 164 -0.62 10.95 26.43
CA GLU A 164 0.04 9.64 26.26
C GLU A 164 0.19 9.26 24.77
N ALA A 165 -0.86 9.41 23.97
CA ALA A 165 -0.83 9.12 22.53
C ALA A 165 0.22 9.96 21.80
N ARG A 166 0.30 11.28 22.10
CA ARG A 166 1.37 12.15 21.59
C ARG A 166 2.75 11.68 22.07
N ALA A 167 2.93 11.43 23.37
CA ALA A 167 4.22 10.99 23.91
C ALA A 167 4.71 9.66 23.31
N PHE A 168 3.81 8.75 22.95
CA PHE A 168 4.17 7.53 22.22
C PHE A 168 4.49 7.79 20.75
N GLY A 169 3.71 8.64 20.07
CA GLY A 169 3.96 9.06 18.69
C GLY A 169 5.29 9.80 18.49
N LEU A 170 5.81 10.46 19.54
CA LEU A 170 7.07 11.20 19.54
C LEU A 170 8.35 10.36 19.64
N LYS A 171 8.27 9.01 19.67
CA LYS A 171 9.45 8.16 19.91
C LYS A 171 10.32 7.95 18.67
N GLY A 172 11.44 8.66 18.60
CA GLY A 172 12.62 8.30 17.79
C GLY A 172 13.23 9.45 17.01
N ASP A 173 14.25 9.14 16.21
CA ASP A 173 14.96 10.06 15.29
C ASP A 173 14.11 10.48 14.07
N ALA A 174 12.79 10.58 14.24
CA ALA A 174 11.88 10.98 13.18
C ALA A 174 12.10 12.48 12.81
N PRO A 175 11.97 12.87 11.52
CA PRO A 175 12.17 14.25 11.10
C PRO A 175 11.12 15.20 11.69
N PRO A 176 11.48 16.45 12.03
CA PRO A 176 10.48 17.44 12.45
C PRO A 176 9.40 17.59 11.38
N ALA A 177 8.16 17.82 11.80
CA ALA A 177 7.02 17.89 10.88
C ALA A 177 6.38 19.28 10.84
N THR A 178 6.22 19.84 9.64
CA THR A 178 5.39 21.03 9.38
C THR A 178 4.08 20.59 8.73
N VAL A 179 3.06 20.36 9.54
CA VAL A 179 1.77 19.83 9.08
C VAL A 179 1.00 20.88 8.26
N PRO A 180 0.58 20.56 7.00
CA PRO A 180 0.00 21.53 6.07
C PRO A 180 -1.31 22.17 6.57
N ARG A 181 -1.62 23.37 6.05
CA ARG A 181 -2.92 24.02 6.27
C ARG A 181 -4.05 23.12 5.78
N GLY A 182 -5.22 23.19 6.42
CA GLY A 182 -6.42 22.51 5.93
C GLY A 182 -6.69 22.88 4.46
N ALA A 183 -7.13 21.92 3.66
CA ALA A 183 -7.30 22.10 2.21
C ALA A 183 -8.34 21.13 1.64
N THR A 184 -8.90 21.47 0.48
CA THR A 184 -9.65 20.52 -0.35
C THR A 184 -8.97 20.42 -1.70
N LEU A 185 -8.53 19.21 -2.07
CA LEU A 185 -7.86 18.89 -3.33
C LEU A 185 -8.76 17.97 -4.16
N GLY A 186 -9.13 18.41 -5.36
CA GLY A 186 -9.83 17.57 -6.34
C GLY A 186 -8.84 16.97 -7.33
N TYR A 187 -8.96 15.67 -7.57
CA TYR A 187 -8.10 14.90 -8.46
C TYR A 187 -8.86 14.35 -9.66
N ARG A 188 -8.14 14.17 -10.75
CA ARG A 188 -8.55 13.37 -11.89
C ARG A 188 -7.82 12.03 -11.84
N ALA A 189 -8.57 10.97 -11.65
CA ALA A 189 -8.10 9.60 -11.65
C ALA A 189 -8.23 8.99 -13.05
N THR A 190 -7.18 8.37 -13.57
CA THR A 190 -7.17 7.65 -14.85
C THR A 190 -6.33 6.37 -14.78
N GLY A 191 -6.59 5.41 -15.65
CA GLY A 191 -5.74 4.22 -15.81
C GLY A 191 -6.54 2.97 -16.17
N THR A 192 -6.13 1.82 -15.64
CA THR A 192 -6.72 0.51 -15.86
C THR A 192 -6.85 -0.24 -14.54
N LEU A 193 -8.04 -0.79 -14.25
CA LEU A 193 -8.29 -1.66 -13.09
C LEU A 193 -9.11 -2.87 -13.53
N ALA A 194 -8.71 -4.07 -13.06
CA ALA A 194 -9.25 -5.34 -13.53
C ALA A 194 -9.25 -5.46 -15.07
N GLY A 195 -8.21 -4.92 -15.73
CA GLY A 195 -8.09 -4.89 -17.18
C GLY A 195 -9.07 -3.96 -17.91
N LYS A 196 -9.83 -3.12 -17.18
CA LYS A 196 -10.80 -2.15 -17.75
C LYS A 196 -10.30 -0.72 -17.56
N PRO A 197 -10.44 0.16 -18.57
CA PRO A 197 -10.08 1.57 -18.41
C PRO A 197 -10.96 2.22 -17.34
N VAL A 198 -10.34 3.02 -16.47
CA VAL A 198 -11.02 3.82 -15.45
C VAL A 198 -10.73 5.31 -15.67
N ALA A 199 -11.75 6.13 -15.52
CA ALA A 199 -11.65 7.58 -15.50
C ALA A 199 -12.68 8.11 -14.49
N ALA A 200 -12.23 8.90 -13.52
CA ALA A 200 -13.06 9.38 -12.42
C ALA A 200 -12.53 10.68 -11.81
N GLY A 201 -13.40 11.38 -11.08
CA GLY A 201 -12.96 12.39 -10.10
C GLY A 201 -12.83 11.77 -8.71
N SER A 202 -11.91 12.29 -7.91
CA SER A 202 -11.80 12.00 -6.47
C SER A 202 -11.43 13.28 -5.71
N THR A 203 -11.63 13.32 -4.39
CA THR A 203 -11.40 14.51 -3.55
C THR A 203 -10.77 14.12 -2.22
N LEU A 204 -9.66 14.79 -1.87
CA LEU A 204 -9.11 14.80 -0.51
C LEU A 204 -9.62 16.05 0.22
N SER A 205 -10.33 15.86 1.33
CA SER A 205 -10.59 16.91 2.30
C SER A 205 -9.65 16.73 3.49
N TRP A 206 -8.74 17.68 3.67
CA TRP A 206 -7.80 17.74 4.78
C TRP A 206 -8.22 18.87 5.73
N ARG A 207 -8.50 18.53 6.99
CA ARG A 207 -8.96 19.47 8.02
C ARG A 207 -8.08 19.32 9.26
N ARG A 208 -7.75 20.43 9.90
CA ARG A 208 -7.02 20.41 11.17
C ARG A 208 -7.32 21.66 12.00
N ASN A 209 -7.08 21.53 13.30
CA ASN A 209 -6.89 22.66 14.22
C ASN A 209 -5.45 22.59 14.77
N ASP A 210 -5.18 23.14 15.96
CA ASP A 210 -3.84 23.10 16.57
C ASP A 210 -3.52 21.75 17.25
N THR A 211 -4.54 20.95 17.56
CA THR A 211 -4.41 19.74 18.40
C THR A 211 -4.74 18.44 17.66
N GLN A 212 -5.53 18.51 16.58
CA GLN A 212 -6.22 17.39 15.93
C GLN A 212 -6.38 17.59 14.42
N TYR A 213 -6.62 16.49 13.72
CA TYR A 213 -6.91 16.46 12.28
C TYR A 213 -8.02 15.48 11.90
N GLU A 214 -8.60 15.73 10.73
CA GLU A 214 -9.45 14.81 9.98
C GLU A 214 -9.00 14.81 8.51
N ALA A 215 -8.86 13.62 7.93
CA ALA A 215 -8.71 13.43 6.50
C ALA A 215 -9.90 12.62 5.98
N ASP A 216 -10.51 13.04 4.87
CA ASP A 216 -11.57 12.32 4.16
C ASP A 216 -11.15 12.19 2.68
N TRP A 217 -11.23 10.97 2.13
CA TRP A 217 -11.04 10.72 0.70
C TRP A 217 -12.37 10.24 0.10
N ASP A 218 -12.91 10.99 -0.86
CA ASP A 218 -14.13 10.65 -1.60
C ASP A 218 -13.79 10.32 -3.07
N SER A 219 -14.35 9.24 -3.57
CA SER A 219 -14.16 8.71 -4.91
C SER A 219 -15.49 8.10 -5.38
N PRO A 220 -16.40 8.90 -5.96
CA PRO A 220 -17.77 8.46 -6.27
C PRO A 220 -17.85 7.37 -7.36
N ALA A 221 -16.76 7.04 -8.04
CA ALA A 221 -16.72 6.00 -9.06
C ALA A 221 -16.67 4.59 -8.42
N PRO A 222 -17.65 3.69 -8.67
CA PRO A 222 -17.69 2.36 -8.06
C PRO A 222 -16.51 1.45 -8.42
N ALA A 223 -15.80 1.74 -9.52
CA ALA A 223 -14.58 1.03 -9.93
C ALA A 223 -13.36 1.34 -9.04
N LEU A 224 -13.42 2.42 -8.25
CA LEU A 224 -12.36 2.87 -7.34
C LEU A 224 -12.71 2.55 -5.88
N ALA A 225 -13.14 1.31 -5.62
CA ALA A 225 -13.59 0.89 -4.30
C ALA A 225 -12.46 0.97 -3.24
N PRO A 226 -12.77 1.44 -2.02
CA PRO A 226 -14.07 1.93 -1.56
C PRO A 226 -14.29 3.38 -2.00
N ALA A 227 -15.55 3.77 -2.13
CA ALA A 227 -15.88 5.13 -2.53
C ALA A 227 -15.51 6.19 -1.48
N ARG A 228 -15.42 5.84 -0.18
CA ARG A 228 -15.16 6.81 0.90
C ARG A 228 -14.31 6.24 2.02
N LEU A 229 -13.14 6.83 2.22
CA LEU A 229 -12.26 6.61 3.37
C LEU A 229 -12.17 7.86 4.23
N GLY A 230 -11.71 7.68 5.46
CA GLY A 230 -11.19 8.78 6.25
C GLY A 230 -10.32 8.31 7.39
N SER A 231 -9.51 9.24 7.90
CA SER A 231 -8.72 9.10 9.10
C SER A 231 -8.96 10.30 10.02
N ALA A 232 -8.77 10.11 11.32
CA ALA A 232 -8.82 11.18 12.30
C ALA A 232 -7.87 10.87 13.45
N GLY A 233 -7.25 11.91 14.00
CA GLY A 233 -6.26 11.75 15.05
C GLY A 233 -5.75 13.06 15.64
N LEU A 234 -4.67 12.96 16.40
CA LEU A 234 -4.02 14.08 17.06
C LEU A 234 -2.85 14.63 16.23
N LEU A 235 -2.46 15.85 16.55
CA LEU A 235 -1.21 16.45 16.12
C LEU A 235 -0.17 16.40 17.25
N ALA A 236 1.08 16.18 16.86
CA ALA A 236 2.30 16.20 17.67
C ALA A 236 3.42 16.91 16.89
N SER A 237 4.55 17.24 17.52
CA SER A 237 5.69 17.90 16.83
C SER A 237 6.38 17.02 15.78
N GLN A 238 6.17 15.71 15.83
CA GLN A 238 6.60 14.72 14.82
C GLN A 238 5.53 14.47 13.73
N GLY A 239 4.38 15.15 13.80
CA GLY A 239 3.32 15.09 12.79
C GLY A 239 2.01 14.50 13.32
N LEU A 240 1.46 13.53 12.60
CA LEU A 240 0.15 12.94 12.80
C LEU A 240 0.22 11.71 13.71
N VAL A 241 -0.78 11.61 14.60
CA VAL A 241 -0.97 10.49 15.53
C VAL A 241 -2.40 9.95 15.28
N PRO A 242 -2.59 9.00 14.35
CA PRO A 242 -3.91 8.49 14.00
C PRO A 242 -4.59 7.81 15.18
N LEU A 243 -5.90 8.03 15.36
CA LEU A 243 -6.70 7.36 16.38
C LEU A 243 -7.69 6.37 15.73
N GLN A 244 -8.19 6.71 14.55
CA GLN A 244 -9.08 5.86 13.77
C GLN A 244 -8.88 6.09 12.27
N ALA A 245 -8.93 5.02 11.48
CA ALA A 245 -8.83 5.11 10.03
C ALA A 245 -9.55 3.97 9.30
N GLY A 246 -10.17 4.27 8.17
CA GLY A 246 -10.82 3.26 7.34
C GLY A 246 -12.03 3.80 6.58
N PRO A 247 -12.95 2.92 6.15
CA PRO A 247 -14.17 3.29 5.44
C PRO A 247 -15.05 4.25 6.25
N ARG A 248 -15.54 5.31 5.61
CA ARG A 248 -16.55 6.23 6.16
C ARG A 248 -17.98 5.84 5.79
N ALA A 249 -18.12 4.84 4.92
CA ALA A 249 -19.37 4.22 4.49
C ALA A 249 -19.22 2.68 4.54
N GLY A 250 -20.30 1.94 4.32
CA GLY A 250 -20.23 0.47 4.20
C GLY A 250 -20.43 -0.34 5.49
N GLY A 251 -20.56 0.30 6.66
CA GLY A 251 -20.76 -0.38 7.95
C GLY A 251 -19.53 -1.14 8.48
N ALA A 252 -18.44 -1.19 7.72
CA ALA A 252 -17.14 -1.66 8.18
C ALA A 252 -16.65 -0.78 9.35
N SER A 253 -16.10 -1.40 10.38
CA SER A 253 -15.48 -0.65 11.48
C SER A 253 -14.14 -0.08 11.02
N PRO A 254 -13.82 1.20 11.30
CA PRO A 254 -12.47 1.71 11.08
C PRO A 254 -11.49 0.96 11.98
N ALA A 255 -10.24 0.82 11.52
CA ALA A 255 -9.14 0.43 12.38
C ALA A 255 -8.97 1.49 13.48
N ARG A 256 -8.70 1.04 14.70
CA ARG A 256 -8.48 1.89 15.88
C ARG A 256 -7.06 1.73 16.40
N PHE A 257 -6.49 2.83 16.86
CA PHE A 257 -5.11 2.91 17.36
C PHE A 257 -5.18 3.16 18.86
N ASP A 258 -5.04 2.09 19.65
CA ASP A 258 -5.03 2.17 21.11
C ASP A 258 -3.58 2.34 21.58
N TYR A 259 -3.25 3.56 22.00
CA TYR A 259 -1.91 3.92 22.48
C TYR A 259 -1.62 3.43 23.90
N ALA A 260 -2.64 3.26 24.75
CA ALA A 260 -2.51 2.75 26.10
C ALA A 260 -2.28 1.23 26.08
N ALA A 261 -3.10 0.50 25.30
CA ALA A 261 -2.92 -0.94 25.06
C ALA A 261 -1.82 -1.25 24.03
N ARG A 262 -1.26 -0.23 23.36
CA ARG A 262 -0.24 -0.32 22.30
C ARG A 262 -0.59 -1.32 21.19
N THR A 263 -1.82 -1.23 20.71
CA THR A 263 -2.37 -2.13 19.69
C THR A 263 -3.16 -1.39 18.63
N VAL A 264 -3.16 -1.93 17.40
CA VAL A 264 -4.07 -1.53 16.32
C VAL A 264 -5.14 -2.60 16.20
N GLN A 265 -6.39 -2.27 16.50
CA GLN A 265 -7.52 -3.15 16.24
C GLN A 265 -8.06 -2.89 14.84
N PHE A 266 -8.02 -3.90 13.98
CA PHE A 266 -8.61 -3.85 12.65
C PHE A 266 -10.07 -4.32 12.66
N ALA A 267 -10.78 -4.12 11.55
CA ALA A 267 -12.07 -4.77 11.34
C ALA A 267 -11.91 -6.30 11.36
N PRO A 268 -12.83 -7.05 12.00
CA PRO A 268 -12.86 -8.51 11.88
C PRO A 268 -12.92 -8.95 10.40
N PRO A 269 -12.26 -10.05 10.00
CA PRO A 269 -11.65 -11.06 10.86
C PRO A 269 -10.17 -10.83 11.21
N ALA A 270 -9.58 -9.68 10.86
CA ALA A 270 -8.16 -9.45 11.10
C ALA A 270 -7.84 -9.39 12.62
N PRO A 271 -6.73 -10.02 13.07
CA PRO A 271 -6.29 -9.92 14.46
C PRO A 271 -5.79 -8.51 14.78
N ALA A 272 -5.77 -8.14 16.07
CA ALA A 272 -5.10 -6.92 16.49
C ALA A 272 -3.57 -7.06 16.31
N ALA A 273 -2.92 -5.99 15.85
CA ALA A 273 -1.47 -5.93 15.70
C ALA A 273 -0.83 -5.08 16.81
N THR A 274 0.45 -5.28 17.08
CA THR A 274 1.23 -4.40 17.96
C THR A 274 1.42 -3.03 17.32
N LEU A 275 1.08 -1.95 18.03
CA LEU A 275 1.30 -0.58 17.59
C LEU A 275 2.78 -0.20 17.73
N GLN A 276 3.40 0.23 16.64
CA GLN A 276 4.76 0.77 16.63
C GLN A 276 4.73 2.30 16.74
N ALA A 277 5.79 2.91 17.26
CA ALA A 277 5.92 4.37 17.27
C ALA A 277 5.91 4.91 15.83
N GLY A 278 5.25 6.06 15.61
CA GLY A 278 5.11 6.65 14.28
C GLY A 278 4.21 5.90 13.30
N THR A 279 3.47 4.86 13.72
CA THR A 279 2.58 4.11 12.82
C THR A 279 1.50 5.01 12.23
N GLN A 280 1.38 5.00 10.90
CA GLN A 280 0.34 5.72 10.16
C GLN A 280 -0.70 4.76 9.56
N ASP A 281 -1.90 5.25 9.29
CA ASP A 281 -2.81 4.63 8.31
C ASP A 281 -2.50 5.15 6.88
N ALA A 282 -3.06 4.49 5.87
CA ALA A 282 -2.80 4.81 4.46
C ALA A 282 -3.14 6.26 4.05
N LEU A 283 -4.16 6.88 4.64
CA LEU A 283 -4.57 8.25 4.30
C LEU A 283 -3.74 9.29 5.08
N SER A 284 -3.49 9.06 6.37
CA SER A 284 -2.60 9.92 7.16
C SER A 284 -1.17 9.88 6.63
N ALA A 285 -0.69 8.72 6.16
CA ALA A 285 0.63 8.57 5.55
C ALA A 285 0.88 9.58 4.43
N LEU A 286 -0.10 9.82 3.55
CA LEU A 286 0.06 10.79 2.44
C LEU A 286 0.36 12.21 2.94
N VAL A 287 -0.28 12.62 4.03
CA VAL A 287 -0.09 13.94 4.64
C VAL A 287 1.13 13.97 5.56
N GLN A 288 1.42 12.88 6.26
CA GLN A 288 2.60 12.72 7.12
C GLN A 288 3.91 12.86 6.31
N LEU A 289 3.98 12.20 5.15
CA LEU A 289 5.13 12.28 4.25
C LEU A 289 5.36 13.73 3.80
N GLY A 290 4.30 14.43 3.37
CA GLY A 290 4.33 15.87 3.08
C GLY A 290 4.80 16.70 4.28
N SER A 291 4.30 16.39 5.48
CA SER A 291 4.63 17.11 6.71
C SER A 291 6.10 16.99 7.10
N TRP A 292 6.71 15.81 6.95
CA TRP A 292 8.15 15.63 7.18
C TRP A 292 9.00 16.36 6.13
N VAL A 293 8.65 16.27 4.84
CA VAL A 293 9.35 17.01 3.78
C VAL A 293 9.26 18.52 4.02
N ALA A 294 8.11 19.03 4.46
CA ALA A 294 7.91 20.44 4.80
C ALA A 294 8.68 20.88 6.07
N GLY A 295 8.96 19.96 7.01
CA GLY A 295 9.65 20.24 8.27
C GLY A 295 11.17 20.24 8.15
N ASP A 296 11.75 19.35 7.34
CA ASP A 296 13.17 19.41 6.96
C ASP A 296 13.40 19.00 5.50
N PRO A 297 13.22 19.91 4.52
CA PRO A 297 13.48 19.61 3.11
C PRO A 297 14.92 19.14 2.81
N LYS A 298 15.90 19.41 3.70
CA LYS A 298 17.29 18.98 3.50
C LYS A 298 17.51 17.52 3.85
N ALA A 299 16.67 16.92 4.70
CA ALA A 299 16.66 15.48 4.94
C ALA A 299 16.15 14.70 3.72
N PHE A 300 15.22 15.29 2.95
CA PHE A 300 14.55 14.66 1.80
C PHE A 300 15.19 15.06 0.46
N GLN A 301 16.50 14.84 0.35
CA GLN A 301 17.22 14.99 -0.93
C GLN A 301 17.13 13.71 -1.78
N PRO A 302 17.22 13.79 -3.12
CA PRO A 302 17.18 12.62 -4.00
C PRO A 302 18.23 11.56 -3.64
N GLY A 303 17.84 10.28 -3.73
CA GLY A 303 18.66 9.13 -3.35
C GLY A 303 18.64 8.80 -1.85
N LYS A 304 17.91 9.56 -1.01
CA LYS A 304 17.67 9.20 0.40
C LYS A 304 16.58 8.14 0.53
N THR A 305 16.63 7.40 1.63
CA THR A 305 15.60 6.42 2.01
C THR A 305 15.25 6.55 3.47
N PHE A 306 14.00 6.30 3.82
CA PHE A 306 13.51 6.29 5.20
C PHE A 306 12.37 5.27 5.32
N GLU A 307 12.01 4.90 6.55
CA GLU A 307 10.97 3.92 6.83
C GLU A 307 9.87 4.53 7.70
N MET A 308 8.63 4.12 7.46
CA MET A 308 7.45 4.53 8.22
C MET A 308 6.57 3.29 8.46
N PRO A 309 6.27 2.91 9.71
CA PRO A 309 5.33 1.83 9.97
C PRO A 309 3.94 2.21 9.45
N LEU A 310 3.31 1.30 8.70
CA LEU A 310 1.96 1.47 8.18
C LEU A 310 1.04 0.39 8.72
N ALA A 311 -0.11 0.80 9.26
CA ALA A 311 -1.24 -0.06 9.56
C ALA A 311 -2.10 -0.23 8.29
N SER A 312 -2.03 -1.40 7.66
CA SER A 312 -2.78 -1.74 6.45
C SER A 312 -3.00 -3.25 6.34
N ALA A 313 -4.05 -3.68 5.64
CA ALA A 313 -4.38 -5.08 5.37
C ALA A 313 -4.36 -6.02 6.60
N GLY A 314 -4.70 -5.51 7.79
CA GLY A 314 -4.73 -6.30 9.03
C GLY A 314 -3.38 -6.46 9.75
N ALA A 315 -2.34 -5.72 9.34
CA ALA A 315 -1.02 -5.76 9.95
C ALA A 315 -0.41 -4.35 10.12
N VAL A 316 0.61 -4.24 10.98
CA VAL A 316 1.52 -3.08 11.04
C VAL A 316 2.86 -3.52 10.45
N ARG A 317 3.32 -2.85 9.38
CA ARG A 317 4.54 -3.23 8.63
C ARG A 317 5.39 -1.99 8.30
N PRO A 318 6.74 -2.06 8.40
CA PRO A 318 7.61 -0.94 8.02
C PRO A 318 7.61 -0.76 6.50
N TRP A 319 7.20 0.43 6.04
CA TRP A 319 7.22 0.79 4.62
C TRP A 319 8.42 1.68 4.32
N ARG A 320 9.32 1.18 3.47
CA ARG A 320 10.48 1.94 3.01
C ARG A 320 10.13 2.82 1.81
N TRP A 321 10.47 4.09 1.91
CA TRP A 321 10.30 5.09 0.86
C TRP A 321 11.66 5.52 0.32
N PHE A 322 11.70 5.79 -0.98
CA PHE A 322 12.85 6.32 -1.72
C PHE A 322 12.52 7.73 -2.19
N VAL A 323 13.43 8.68 -1.95
CA VAL A 323 13.32 10.05 -2.46
C VAL A 323 13.91 10.12 -3.86
N GLU A 324 13.10 10.52 -4.83
CA GLU A 324 13.50 10.78 -6.22
C GLU A 324 13.67 12.30 -6.45
N ALA A 325 13.97 12.71 -7.68
CA ALA A 325 14.10 14.12 -8.03
C ALA A 325 12.75 14.87 -8.00
N GLU A 326 12.79 16.20 -7.98
CA GLU A 326 11.61 17.00 -8.31
C GLU A 326 11.29 16.90 -9.80
N GLU A 327 10.02 16.65 -10.13
CA GLU A 327 9.53 16.61 -11.51
C GLU A 327 8.11 17.20 -11.61
N PRO A 328 7.61 17.52 -12.83
CA PRO A 328 6.25 18.00 -13.02
C PRO A 328 5.23 16.92 -12.65
N ALA A 329 4.40 17.17 -11.63
CA ALA A 329 3.36 16.24 -11.18
C ALA A 329 2.04 16.36 -11.96
N GLY A 330 1.84 17.46 -12.69
CA GLY A 330 0.58 17.76 -13.37
C GLY A 330 0.39 19.26 -13.57
N THR A 331 -0.84 19.68 -13.82
CA THR A 331 -1.19 21.10 -13.99
C THR A 331 -2.36 21.49 -13.09
N LEU A 332 -2.13 22.46 -12.20
CA LEU A 332 -3.18 23.06 -11.39
C LEU A 332 -3.67 24.34 -12.08
N ARG A 333 -4.96 24.39 -12.44
CA ARG A 333 -5.56 25.54 -13.18
C ARG A 333 -4.75 25.95 -14.43
N GLY A 334 -4.18 24.96 -15.14
CA GLY A 334 -3.35 25.17 -16.34
C GLY A 334 -1.88 25.54 -16.09
N THR A 335 -1.45 25.71 -14.83
CA THR A 335 -0.04 25.96 -14.48
C THR A 335 0.65 24.66 -14.06
N PRO A 336 1.82 24.31 -14.62
CA PRO A 336 2.59 23.14 -14.17
C PRO A 336 2.94 23.20 -12.69
N VAL A 337 2.82 22.08 -11.98
CA VAL A 337 3.17 21.95 -10.57
C VAL A 337 4.42 21.07 -10.43
N GLN A 338 5.52 21.66 -9.99
CA GLN A 338 6.71 20.91 -9.56
C GLN A 338 6.46 20.25 -8.21
N ALA A 339 6.95 19.02 -8.06
CA ALA A 339 6.78 18.25 -6.84
C ALA A 339 7.94 17.27 -6.62
N LEU A 340 8.32 17.08 -5.36
CA LEU A 340 9.26 16.05 -4.95
C LEU A 340 8.57 14.69 -5.05
N LYS A 341 9.18 13.76 -5.78
CA LYS A 341 8.66 12.40 -5.91
C LYS A 341 9.20 11.48 -4.83
N LEU A 342 8.31 10.72 -4.19
CA LEU A 342 8.61 9.64 -3.26
C LEU A 342 8.06 8.33 -3.83
N THR A 343 8.84 7.26 -3.76
CA THR A 343 8.43 5.94 -4.25
C THR A 343 8.52 4.88 -3.17
N HIS A 344 7.46 4.08 -3.04
CA HIS A 344 7.45 2.83 -2.27
C HIS A 344 7.30 1.64 -3.23
N VAL A 345 8.16 0.63 -3.07
CA VAL A 345 8.05 -0.66 -3.75
C VAL A 345 7.83 -1.71 -2.66
N PRO A 346 6.71 -2.46 -2.68
CA PRO A 346 6.49 -3.57 -1.78
C PRO A 346 7.56 -4.66 -1.93
N LEU A 347 8.04 -5.20 -0.80
CA LEU A 347 9.11 -6.20 -0.75
C LEU A 347 8.72 -7.36 0.17
N GLY A 348 9.32 -8.53 -0.04
CA GLY A 348 9.09 -9.70 0.80
C GLY A 348 7.64 -10.17 0.76
N GLU A 349 7.02 -10.35 1.93
CA GLU A 349 5.65 -10.86 2.03
C GLU A 349 4.57 -9.94 1.42
N ASP A 350 4.84 -8.63 1.29
CA ASP A 350 3.89 -7.68 0.71
C ASP A 350 3.89 -7.68 -0.84
N SER A 351 4.96 -8.18 -1.48
CA SER A 351 5.15 -8.01 -2.92
C SER A 351 4.22 -8.82 -3.81
N GLY A 352 3.42 -9.73 -3.25
CA GLY A 352 2.52 -10.60 -4.02
C GLY A 352 1.36 -9.86 -4.68
N ASN A 353 0.74 -8.91 -3.97
CA ASN A 353 -0.48 -8.21 -4.40
C ASN A 353 -0.44 -6.69 -4.20
N ALA A 354 0.45 -6.15 -3.35
CA ALA A 354 0.49 -4.71 -3.09
C ALA A 354 1.06 -3.95 -4.29
N PRO A 355 0.52 -2.75 -4.63
CA PRO A 355 1.03 -1.94 -5.73
C PRO A 355 2.34 -1.23 -5.36
N LYS A 356 3.19 -1.01 -6.37
CA LYS A 356 4.17 0.09 -6.32
C LYS A 356 3.40 1.40 -6.18
N ILE A 357 3.87 2.28 -5.30
CA ILE A 357 3.30 3.60 -5.05
C ILE A 357 4.32 4.65 -5.45
N GLU A 358 3.90 5.62 -6.24
CA GLU A 358 4.65 6.83 -6.55
C GLU A 358 3.80 8.02 -6.09
N LEU A 359 4.37 8.91 -5.29
CA LEU A 359 3.70 10.01 -4.61
C LEU A 359 4.47 11.30 -4.87
N TRP A 360 3.81 12.32 -5.40
CA TRP A 360 4.42 13.61 -5.72
C TRP A 360 3.91 14.66 -4.75
N LEU A 361 4.80 15.27 -3.97
CA LEU A 361 4.51 16.26 -2.93
C LEU A 361 4.92 17.65 -3.40
N ALA A 362 3.96 18.57 -3.56
CA ALA A 362 4.23 19.88 -4.13
C ALA A 362 4.37 20.97 -3.07
N ALA A 363 5.51 21.65 -3.01
CA ALA A 363 5.73 22.78 -2.09
C ALA A 363 4.66 23.89 -2.23
N ALA A 364 4.16 24.12 -3.45
CA ALA A 364 3.07 25.06 -3.75
C ALA A 364 1.71 24.68 -3.13
N LEU A 365 1.56 23.46 -2.62
CA LEU A 365 0.39 22.94 -1.91
C LEU A 365 0.71 22.61 -0.44
N ASP A 366 1.67 23.30 0.17
CA ASP A 366 2.20 22.98 1.51
C ASP A 366 2.73 21.54 1.62
N TYR A 367 3.30 21.00 0.52
CA TYR A 367 3.70 19.59 0.37
C TYR A 367 2.56 18.56 0.46
N LEU A 368 1.29 18.96 0.27
CA LEU A 368 0.22 18.00 0.01
C LEU A 368 0.42 17.24 -1.32
N PRO A 369 -0.19 16.05 -1.48
CA PRO A 369 -0.09 15.25 -2.71
C PRO A 369 -0.62 16.00 -3.95
N ALA A 370 0.26 16.27 -4.91
CA ALA A 370 -0.11 16.77 -6.23
C ALA A 370 -0.40 15.64 -7.23
N ARG A 371 0.19 14.46 -7.02
CA ARG A 371 -0.12 13.25 -7.78
C ARG A 371 0.13 12.01 -6.94
N MET A 372 -0.64 10.96 -7.17
CA MET A 372 -0.41 9.63 -6.64
C MET A 372 -0.67 8.58 -7.73
N ARG A 373 0.31 7.72 -7.99
CA ARG A 373 0.21 6.63 -8.95
C ARG A 373 0.43 5.29 -8.25
N LEU A 374 -0.52 4.39 -8.42
CA LEU A 374 -0.48 3.00 -7.99
C LEU A 374 -0.26 2.13 -9.23
N THR A 375 0.66 1.17 -9.16
CA THR A 375 0.91 0.18 -10.22
C THR A 375 0.95 -1.21 -9.60
N TRP A 376 -0.03 -2.06 -9.91
CA TRP A 376 -0.15 -3.41 -9.36
C TRP A 376 0.71 -4.43 -10.12
N PRO A 377 1.08 -5.57 -9.51
CA PRO A 377 1.89 -6.62 -10.16
C PRO A 377 1.27 -7.20 -11.44
N ASN A 378 -0.04 -7.11 -11.62
CA ASN A 378 -0.75 -7.56 -12.82
C ASN A 378 -0.74 -6.54 -13.98
N GLY A 379 -0.11 -5.37 -13.80
CA GLY A 379 -0.05 -4.31 -14.81
C GLY A 379 -1.20 -3.30 -14.77
N ASP A 380 -2.18 -3.45 -13.87
CA ASP A 380 -3.17 -2.41 -13.61
C ASP A 380 -2.50 -1.16 -13.01
N VAL A 381 -3.02 0.02 -13.34
CA VAL A 381 -2.47 1.32 -12.95
C VAL A 381 -3.62 2.24 -12.57
N LEU A 382 -3.48 2.95 -11.46
CA LEU A 382 -4.35 4.08 -11.11
C LEU A 382 -3.48 5.32 -10.89
N ASP A 383 -3.62 6.31 -11.75
CA ASP A 383 -2.89 7.57 -11.70
C ASP A 383 -3.85 8.71 -11.38
N GLN A 384 -3.62 9.39 -10.25
CA GLN A 384 -4.49 10.43 -9.71
C GLN A 384 -3.72 11.75 -9.65
N VAL A 385 -4.07 12.69 -10.53
CA VAL A 385 -3.40 13.98 -10.69
C VAL A 385 -4.29 15.09 -10.14
N VAL A 386 -3.72 16.03 -9.37
CA VAL A 386 -4.47 17.18 -8.85
C VAL A 386 -4.96 18.08 -10.00
N ASP A 387 -6.24 18.41 -9.97
CA ASP A 387 -6.95 19.22 -10.96
C ASP A 387 -7.38 20.56 -10.34
N THR A 388 -7.83 20.52 -9.08
CA THR A 388 -8.21 21.69 -8.28
C THR A 388 -7.64 21.63 -6.87
N ALA A 389 -7.36 22.79 -6.29
CA ALA A 389 -6.86 22.95 -4.93
C ALA A 389 -7.44 24.22 -4.32
N ASN A 390 -7.97 24.08 -3.10
CA ASN A 390 -8.47 25.17 -2.26
C ASN A 390 -7.83 25.02 -0.87
N LEU A 391 -6.74 25.74 -0.60
CA LEU A 391 -6.13 25.78 0.73
C LEU A 391 -6.86 26.79 1.62
N ASN A 392 -7.09 26.42 2.88
CA ASN A 392 -7.58 27.34 3.90
C ASN A 392 -6.58 28.50 4.04
N ARG A 393 -7.09 29.74 4.01
CA ARG A 393 -6.24 30.89 4.30
C ARG A 393 -5.76 30.79 5.74
N THR A 394 -4.46 30.94 5.94
CA THR A 394 -3.90 31.21 7.25
C THR A 394 -4.56 32.49 7.77
N ALA A 395 -5.21 32.44 8.93
CA ALA A 395 -5.73 33.66 9.55
C ALA A 395 -4.53 34.60 9.81
N PRO A 396 -4.64 35.91 9.50
CA PRO A 396 -3.62 36.85 9.92
C PRO A 396 -3.55 36.83 11.45
N PRO A 397 -2.35 37.00 12.05
CA PRO A 397 -2.24 37.11 13.50
C PRO A 397 -3.14 38.24 14.00
N PRO A 398 -3.79 38.10 15.17
CA PRO A 398 -4.59 39.17 15.73
C PRO A 398 -3.74 40.44 15.84
N PRO A 399 -4.25 41.62 15.43
CA PRO A 399 -3.47 42.84 15.48
C PRO A 399 -3.04 43.08 16.92
N ASN A 400 -1.74 43.21 17.15
CA ASN A 400 -1.13 43.31 18.48
C ASN A 400 -1.88 44.30 19.36
N GLY A 401 -2.69 43.79 20.29
CA GLY A 401 -3.21 44.58 21.38
C GLY A 401 -2.02 45.10 22.18
N LYS A 402 -1.84 46.42 22.18
CA LYS A 402 -0.87 47.04 23.07
C LYS A 402 -1.30 46.78 24.53
N PRO A 403 -0.32 46.62 25.45
CA PRO A 403 -0.58 46.26 26.85
C PRO A 403 -1.41 47.31 27.60
#